data_AF-A8ZKK1-F1
#
_entry.id   AF-A8ZKK1-F1
#
_cell.length_a   1.000
_cell.length_b   1.000
_cell.length_c   1.000
_cell.angle_alpha   90.00
_cell.angle_beta   90.00
_cell.angle_gamma   90.00
#
_symmetry.space_group_name_H-M   'P 1'
#
loop_
_entity.id
_entity.type
_entity.pdbx_description
1 polymer ?
#
loop_
_entity_poly.entity_id
_entity_poly.type
_entity_poly.pdbx_seq_one_letter_code
_entity_poly.pdbx_strand_id
1 'polypeptide(L)'
;MIYHRILVFAISVMVVACQKDLDVRTPSTPSQQEDCRMIEHQQGATQICGQPQHIAVLGPFVLEPLLALDIQPFAYADHVAWHQDAYNNPSQDIPYLGEFVTQPLTNLGLASQPAIETLLKTKPDLIIGTDFNNADQYQMLSKVAPTLLLVNSGNTRLLQAFGDAEF
;
A
#
# COMPACT_ATOMS: atom_id res chain seq x y z
N MET A 1 44.62 38.23 44.25
CA MET A 1 45.29 37.38 43.23
C MET A 1 45.57 35.94 43.68
N ILE A 2 45.32 35.55 44.94
CA ILE A 2 45.37 34.14 45.38
C ILE A 2 44.04 33.39 45.11
N TYR A 3 42.89 34.06 45.25
CA TYR A 3 41.58 33.45 44.95
C TYR A 3 41.38 33.07 43.48
N HIS A 4 42.05 33.74 42.54
CA HIS A 4 41.97 33.40 41.12
C HIS A 4 42.75 32.12 40.78
N ARG A 5 43.79 31.78 41.56
CA ARG A 5 44.51 30.49 41.44
C ARG A 5 43.78 29.34 42.12
N ILE A 6 42.92 29.62 43.11
CA ILE A 6 42.08 28.62 43.78
C ILE A 6 40.84 28.27 42.92
N LEU A 7 40.31 29.22 42.15
CA LEU A 7 39.13 28.99 41.29
C LEU A 7 39.41 28.09 40.07
N VAL A 8 40.66 28.01 39.60
CA VAL A 8 41.04 27.23 38.40
C VAL A 8 41.33 25.74 38.72
N PHE A 9 41.58 25.40 39.99
CA PHE A 9 41.86 24.01 40.39
C PHE A 9 40.58 23.19 40.68
N ALA A 10 39.41 23.83 40.70
CA ALA A 10 38.14 23.21 41.06
C ALA A 10 37.37 22.56 39.89
N ILE A 11 37.95 22.49 38.68
CA ILE A 11 37.27 21.99 37.47
C ILE A 11 37.71 20.55 37.09
N SER A 12 38.69 19.94 37.76
CA SER A 12 39.26 18.65 37.31
C SER A 12 38.73 17.37 37.98
N VAL A 13 37.71 17.42 38.85
CA VAL A 13 37.22 16.20 39.51
C VAL A 13 35.71 16.17 39.57
N MET A 14 35.06 15.52 38.59
CA MET A 14 33.82 14.73 38.75
C MET A 14 33.26 14.31 37.39
N VAL A 15 33.85 13.29 36.75
CA VAL A 15 33.08 12.40 35.85
C VAL A 15 33.62 10.97 35.96
N VAL A 16 33.26 10.27 37.03
CA VAL A 16 33.16 8.80 37.03
C VAL A 16 31.99 8.42 37.92
N ALA A 17 30.79 8.35 37.34
CA ALA A 17 29.66 7.64 37.92
C ALA A 17 29.31 6.50 36.96
N CYS A 18 29.80 5.30 37.28
CA CYS A 18 29.32 4.06 36.72
C CYS A 18 28.52 3.37 37.82
N GLN A 19 27.19 3.34 37.72
CA GLN A 19 26.40 2.33 38.42
C GLN A 19 25.39 1.74 37.43
N LYS A 20 25.46 0.41 37.36
CA LYS A 20 24.89 -0.48 36.36
C LYS A 20 23.39 -0.64 36.60
N ASP A 21 22.57 -0.31 35.62
CA ASP A 21 21.19 -0.78 35.58
C ASP A 21 21.17 -2.29 35.32
N LEU A 22 20.38 -3.01 36.12
CA LEU A 22 20.13 -4.44 35.96
C LEU A 22 19.24 -4.63 34.73
N ASP A 23 19.85 -4.99 33.62
CA ASP A 23 19.19 -5.39 32.37
C ASP A 23 18.38 -6.68 32.59
N VAL A 24 17.11 -6.53 32.97
CA VAL A 24 16.11 -7.59 32.83
C VAL A 24 15.88 -7.78 31.34
N ARG A 25 16.64 -8.70 30.74
CA ARG A 25 16.42 -9.17 29.38
C ARG A 25 15.07 -9.85 29.27
N THR A 26 14.05 -9.06 28.97
CA THR A 26 12.88 -9.55 28.26
C THR A 26 13.37 -9.95 26.87
N PRO A 27 13.17 -11.20 26.42
CA PRO A 27 13.50 -11.54 25.05
C PRO A 27 12.55 -10.74 24.15
N SER A 28 13.05 -9.65 23.59
CA SER A 28 12.39 -8.97 22.49
C SER A 28 12.42 -9.92 21.31
N THR A 29 11.30 -10.61 21.09
CA THR A 29 10.94 -11.13 19.78
C THR A 29 11.23 -10.02 18.77
N PRO A 30 12.01 -10.25 17.71
CA PRO A 30 12.23 -9.22 16.71
C PRO A 30 10.88 -8.92 16.08
N SER A 31 10.27 -7.80 16.44
CA SER A 31 9.16 -7.26 15.67
C SER A 31 9.77 -6.90 14.32
N GLN A 32 9.46 -7.70 13.31
CA GLN A 32 9.60 -7.24 11.94
C GLN A 32 8.66 -6.04 11.83
N GLN A 33 9.22 -4.85 12.02
CA GLN A 33 8.51 -3.61 11.79
C GLN A 33 8.44 -3.51 10.28
N GLU A 34 7.33 -4.00 9.71
CA GLU A 34 7.03 -3.79 8.30
C GLU A 34 7.09 -2.29 8.04
N ASP A 35 7.86 -1.90 7.03
CA ASP A 35 7.96 -0.50 6.64
C ASP A 35 6.59 -0.05 6.13
N CYS A 36 6.05 1.00 6.75
CA CYS A 36 4.72 1.50 6.45
C CYS A 36 4.84 2.89 5.85
N ARG A 37 4.24 3.07 4.68
CA ARG A 37 4.16 4.36 3.99
C ARG A 37 2.72 4.86 3.97
N MET A 38 2.56 6.16 4.19
CA MET A 38 1.29 6.84 4.11
C MET A 38 1.16 7.50 2.74
N ILE A 39 0.14 7.12 1.98
CA ILE A 39 -0.06 7.61 0.62
C ILE A 39 -1.30 8.49 0.60
N GLU A 40 -1.10 9.76 0.26
CA GLU A 40 -2.16 10.75 0.12
C GLU A 40 -2.84 10.64 -1.25
N HIS A 41 -4.16 10.69 -1.27
CA HIS A 41 -4.98 10.73 -2.47
C HIS A 41 -6.28 11.52 -2.22
N GLN A 42 -7.11 11.69 -3.25
CA GLN A 42 -8.26 12.62 -3.18
C GLN A 42 -9.29 12.30 -2.08
N GLN A 43 -9.34 11.05 -1.61
CA GLN A 43 -10.27 10.62 -0.55
C GLN A 43 -9.63 10.55 0.84
N GLY A 44 -8.40 11.04 1.00
CA GLY A 44 -7.65 11.04 2.25
C GLY A 44 -6.32 10.32 2.11
N ALA A 45 -5.90 9.63 3.16
CA ALA A 45 -4.64 8.91 3.19
C ALA A 45 -4.87 7.41 3.39
N THR A 46 -4.05 6.59 2.74
CA THR A 46 -4.03 5.14 2.91
C THR A 46 -2.64 4.71 3.39
N GLN A 47 -2.61 3.99 4.51
CA GLN A 47 -1.40 3.36 5.00
C GLN A 47 -1.19 2.02 4.29
N ILE A 48 -0.02 1.83 3.70
CA ILE A 48 0.40 0.56 3.12
C ILE A 48 1.66 0.11 3.86
N CYS A 49 1.61 -1.09 4.45
CA CYS A 49 2.73 -1.70 5.16
C CYS A 49 3.27 -2.86 4.34
N GLY A 50 4.60 -2.96 4.25
CA GLY A 50 5.26 -3.96 3.41
C GLY A 50 4.89 -3.84 1.92
N GLN A 51 5.15 -4.90 1.16
CA GLN A 51 4.86 -4.95 -0.26
C GLN A 51 3.55 -5.74 -0.51
N PRO A 52 2.48 -5.11 -1.03
CA PRO A 52 1.22 -5.80 -1.32
C PRO A 52 1.42 -6.98 -2.28
N GLN A 53 0.83 -8.13 -1.96
CA GLN A 53 0.93 -9.36 -2.76
C GLN A 53 -0.43 -9.80 -3.31
N HIS A 54 -1.53 -9.37 -2.68
CA HIS A 54 -2.88 -9.82 -3.00
C HIS A 54 -3.74 -8.62 -3.43
N ILE A 55 -3.34 -8.03 -4.56
CA ILE A 55 -3.88 -6.76 -5.08
C ILE A 55 -5.15 -6.99 -5.90
N ALA A 56 -6.23 -6.31 -5.50
CA ALA A 56 -7.48 -6.23 -6.27
C ALA A 56 -7.52 -4.90 -7.06
N VAL A 57 -7.79 -4.97 -8.36
CA VAL A 57 -7.81 -3.79 -9.24
C VAL A 57 -9.19 -3.48 -9.79
N LEU A 58 -9.58 -2.21 -9.72
CA LEU A 58 -10.89 -1.73 -10.15
C LEU A 58 -10.75 -0.90 -11.43
N GLY A 59 -10.78 -1.57 -12.57
CA GLY A 59 -10.79 -0.95 -13.89
C GLY A 59 -9.46 -1.01 -14.66
N PRO A 60 -9.52 -0.90 -16.00
CA PRO A 60 -8.37 -1.08 -16.87
C PRO A 60 -7.29 0.01 -16.68
N PHE A 61 -7.69 1.24 -16.33
CA PHE A 61 -6.78 2.35 -16.04
C PHE A 61 -5.81 2.08 -14.89
N VAL A 62 -6.16 1.14 -14.01
CA VAL A 62 -5.31 0.69 -12.90
C VAL A 62 -4.56 -0.58 -13.28
N LEU A 63 -5.21 -1.51 -13.98
CA LEU A 63 -4.62 -2.76 -14.42
C LEU A 63 -3.41 -2.53 -15.35
N GLU A 64 -3.55 -1.66 -16.35
CA GLU A 64 -2.51 -1.39 -17.35
C GLU A 64 -1.14 -0.97 -16.73
N PRO A 65 -1.06 0.05 -15.87
CA PRO A 65 0.22 0.45 -15.27
C PRO A 65 0.79 -0.60 -14.31
N LEU A 66 -0.03 -1.40 -13.62
CA LEU A 66 0.47 -2.50 -12.80
C LEU A 66 1.13 -3.58 -13.66
N LEU A 67 0.48 -3.98 -14.75
CA LEU A 67 1.05 -4.95 -15.69
C LEU A 67 2.32 -4.42 -16.36
N ALA A 68 2.38 -3.11 -16.64
CA ALA A 68 3.59 -2.47 -17.18
C ALA A 68 4.76 -2.45 -16.19
N LEU A 69 4.49 -2.61 -14.89
CA LEU A 69 5.48 -2.75 -13.82
C LEU A 69 5.70 -4.23 -13.44
N ASP A 70 5.23 -5.17 -14.27
CA ASP A 70 5.29 -6.63 -14.04
C ASP A 70 4.54 -7.11 -12.78
N ILE A 71 3.61 -6.31 -12.26
CA ILE A 71 2.79 -6.65 -11.09
C ILE A 71 1.50 -7.34 -11.54
N GLN A 72 1.26 -8.55 -11.03
CA GLN A 72 0.11 -9.36 -11.38
C GLN A 72 -0.96 -9.28 -10.29
N PRO A 73 -2.11 -8.62 -10.52
CA PRO A 73 -3.21 -8.66 -9.57
C PRO A 73 -3.86 -10.06 -9.54
N PHE A 74 -4.64 -10.35 -8.51
CA PHE A 74 -5.40 -11.62 -8.44
C PHE A 74 -6.87 -11.44 -8.87
N ALA A 75 -7.36 -10.20 -8.90
CA ALA A 75 -8.75 -9.88 -9.15
C ALA A 75 -8.91 -8.58 -9.91
N TYR A 76 -9.90 -8.52 -10.80
CA TYR A 76 -10.15 -7.41 -11.70
C TYR A 76 -11.64 -7.11 -11.84
N ALA A 77 -11.99 -5.83 -11.77
CA ALA A 77 -13.30 -5.30 -12.12
C ALA A 77 -13.24 -4.56 -13.45
N ASP A 78 -14.18 -4.81 -14.34
CA ASP A 78 -14.20 -4.25 -15.70
C ASP A 78 -14.80 -2.85 -15.74
N HIS A 79 -14.44 -2.04 -16.74
CA HIS A 79 -15.14 -0.79 -17.02
C HIS A 79 -16.53 -1.04 -17.63
N VAL A 80 -16.67 -2.11 -18.43
CA VAL A 80 -17.92 -2.49 -19.09
C VAL A 80 -18.18 -3.98 -18.87
N ALA A 81 -19.45 -4.36 -18.67
CA ALA A 81 -19.83 -5.74 -18.38
C ALA A 81 -19.79 -6.63 -19.64
N TRP A 82 -18.60 -6.87 -20.18
CA TRP A 82 -18.39 -7.78 -21.29
C TRP A 82 -18.29 -9.25 -20.87
N HIS A 83 -17.82 -9.50 -19.64
CA HIS A 83 -17.64 -10.85 -19.09
C HIS A 83 -18.37 -11.01 -17.76
N GLN A 84 -19.11 -12.10 -17.61
CA GLN A 84 -19.89 -12.40 -16.41
C GLN A 84 -19.21 -13.46 -15.51
N ASP A 85 -18.28 -14.23 -16.06
CA ASP A 85 -17.56 -15.30 -15.38
C ASP A 85 -16.12 -14.90 -15.03
N ALA A 86 -15.38 -15.79 -14.37
CA ALA A 86 -13.96 -15.59 -14.08
C ALA A 86 -13.12 -15.45 -15.36
N TYR A 87 -12.05 -14.64 -15.29
CA TYR A 87 -11.10 -14.45 -16.38
C TYR A 87 -10.10 -15.61 -16.40
N ASN A 88 -10.55 -16.79 -16.84
CA ASN A 88 -9.75 -18.01 -16.87
C ASN A 88 -8.79 -18.04 -18.07
N ASN A 89 -9.08 -17.28 -19.12
CA ASN A 89 -8.21 -17.11 -20.27
C ASN A 89 -8.03 -15.62 -20.57
N PRO A 90 -7.27 -14.88 -19.74
CA PRO A 90 -7.17 -13.43 -19.82
C PRO A 90 -6.84 -12.90 -21.22
N SER A 91 -6.00 -13.58 -21.98
CA SER A 91 -5.63 -13.20 -23.36
C SER A 91 -6.81 -13.19 -24.34
N GLN A 92 -7.89 -13.90 -24.03
CA GLN A 92 -9.16 -13.86 -24.78
C GLN A 92 -10.20 -12.97 -24.10
N ASP A 93 -10.20 -12.97 -22.76
CA ASP A 93 -11.25 -12.35 -21.95
C ASP A 93 -11.02 -10.85 -21.70
N ILE A 94 -9.79 -10.34 -21.85
CA ILE A 94 -9.44 -8.94 -21.60
C ILE A 94 -8.77 -8.36 -22.86
N PRO A 95 -9.54 -7.68 -23.74
CA PRO A 95 -8.97 -7.08 -24.95
C PRO A 95 -7.77 -6.17 -24.64
N TYR A 96 -6.71 -6.31 -25.44
CA TYR A 96 -5.46 -5.53 -25.40
C TYR A 96 -4.55 -5.73 -24.18
N LEU A 97 -5.09 -6.02 -22.99
CA LEU A 97 -4.29 -6.21 -21.76
C LEU A 97 -4.08 -7.69 -21.41
N GLY A 98 -4.95 -8.57 -21.90
CA GLY A 98 -4.98 -9.97 -21.53
C GLY A 98 -3.72 -10.77 -21.84
N GLU A 99 -2.94 -10.38 -22.84
CA GLU A 99 -1.65 -11.03 -23.15
C GLU A 99 -0.58 -10.76 -22.08
N PHE A 100 -0.74 -9.70 -21.29
CA PHE A 100 0.17 -9.33 -20.20
C PHE A 100 -0.28 -9.92 -18.84
N VAL A 101 -1.49 -10.49 -18.79
CA VAL A 101 -2.02 -11.16 -17.59
C VAL A 101 -1.63 -12.64 -17.65
N THR A 102 -0.76 -13.04 -16.72
CA THR A 102 -0.13 -14.36 -16.73
C THR A 102 -0.86 -15.41 -15.88
N GLN A 103 -1.87 -14.99 -15.12
CA GLN A 103 -2.64 -15.83 -14.21
C GLN A 103 -4.14 -15.54 -14.28
N PRO A 104 -5.02 -16.51 -13.99
CA PRO A 104 -6.46 -16.27 -13.92
C PRO A 104 -6.81 -15.15 -12.94
N LEU A 105 -7.78 -14.32 -13.29
CA LEU A 105 -8.27 -13.25 -12.42
C LEU A 105 -9.67 -13.56 -11.89
N THR A 106 -9.85 -13.31 -10.60
CA THR A 106 -11.18 -13.29 -9.99
C THR A 106 -11.97 -12.10 -10.56
N ASN A 107 -13.15 -12.37 -11.11
CA ASN A 107 -14.02 -11.31 -11.61
C ASN A 107 -14.70 -10.57 -10.45
N LEU A 108 -14.53 -9.26 -10.40
CA LEU A 108 -15.12 -8.36 -9.40
C LEU A 108 -16.32 -7.58 -9.94
N GLY A 109 -16.83 -7.92 -11.13
CA GLY A 109 -17.93 -7.23 -11.79
C GLY A 109 -17.48 -5.91 -12.41
N LEU A 110 -18.27 -4.86 -12.19
CA LEU A 110 -17.99 -3.54 -12.75
C LEU A 110 -17.14 -2.71 -11.78
N ALA A 111 -16.16 -1.97 -12.30
CA ALA A 111 -15.33 -1.06 -11.51
C ALA A 111 -16.17 0.03 -10.82
N SER A 112 -17.28 0.46 -11.42
CA SER A 112 -18.22 1.41 -10.82
C SER A 112 -19.11 0.80 -9.75
N GLN A 113 -19.20 -0.53 -9.64
CA GLN A 113 -19.99 -1.27 -8.64
C GLN A 113 -19.33 -2.64 -8.37
N PRO A 114 -18.16 -2.65 -7.71
CA PRO A 114 -17.40 -3.88 -7.54
C PRO A 114 -18.09 -4.84 -6.57
N ALA A 115 -17.87 -6.15 -6.77
CA ALA A 115 -18.45 -7.22 -5.96
C ALA A 115 -17.84 -7.24 -4.55
N ILE A 116 -18.43 -6.48 -3.63
CA ILE A 116 -17.97 -6.34 -2.24
C ILE A 116 -17.91 -7.69 -1.51
N GLU A 117 -18.88 -8.56 -1.74
CA GLU A 117 -18.89 -9.91 -1.16
C GLU A 117 -17.68 -10.74 -1.60
N THR A 118 -17.30 -10.64 -2.86
CA THR A 118 -16.11 -11.30 -3.39
C THR A 118 -14.86 -10.75 -2.75
N LEU A 119 -14.72 -9.43 -2.65
CA LEU A 119 -13.57 -8.78 -1.98
C LEU A 119 -13.44 -9.20 -0.51
N LEU A 120 -14.55 -9.26 0.23
CA LEU A 120 -14.55 -9.73 1.62
C LEU A 120 -14.11 -11.19 1.74
N LYS A 121 -14.52 -12.04 0.78
CA LYS A 121 -14.18 -13.46 0.77
C LYS A 121 -12.71 -13.70 0.42
N THR A 122 -12.18 -12.95 -0.55
CA THR A 122 -10.81 -13.13 -1.05
C THR A 122 -9.77 -12.42 -0.20
N LYS A 123 -10.16 -11.43 0.61
CA LYS A 123 -9.29 -10.71 1.54
C LYS A 123 -8.04 -10.13 0.85
N PRO A 124 -8.23 -9.15 -0.04
CA PRO A 124 -7.11 -8.42 -0.61
C PRO A 124 -6.30 -7.74 0.50
N ASP A 125 -5.01 -7.55 0.27
CA ASP A 125 -4.15 -6.71 1.12
C ASP A 125 -4.07 -5.26 0.61
N LEU A 126 -4.48 -5.03 -0.64
CA LEU A 126 -4.67 -3.71 -1.23
C LEU A 126 -5.77 -3.73 -2.29
N ILE A 127 -6.61 -2.70 -2.28
CA ILE A 127 -7.56 -2.40 -3.37
C ILE A 127 -7.07 -1.13 -4.07
N ILE A 128 -6.97 -1.16 -5.39
CA ILE A 128 -6.61 0.02 -6.18
C ILE A 128 -7.74 0.32 -7.16
N GLY A 129 -8.28 1.53 -7.09
CA GLY A 129 -9.33 2.01 -7.98
C GLY A 129 -9.06 3.43 -8.44
N THR A 130 -10.08 4.09 -8.96
CA THR A 130 -10.00 5.51 -9.36
C THR A 130 -10.96 6.37 -8.58
N ASP A 131 -10.60 7.62 -8.35
CA ASP A 131 -11.50 8.61 -7.75
C ASP A 131 -12.79 8.77 -8.57
N PHE A 132 -12.69 8.72 -9.90
CA PHE A 132 -13.83 8.83 -10.81
C PHE A 132 -14.89 7.73 -10.62
N ASN A 133 -14.46 6.48 -10.44
CA ASN A 133 -15.41 5.35 -10.31
C ASN A 133 -15.78 5.02 -8.87
N ASN A 134 -14.88 5.28 -7.91
CA ASN A 134 -14.95 4.67 -6.59
C ASN A 134 -15.00 5.66 -5.42
N ALA A 135 -15.01 6.98 -5.66
CA ALA A 135 -15.09 7.98 -4.58
C ALA A 135 -16.26 7.70 -3.61
N ASP A 136 -17.46 7.47 -4.14
CA ASP A 136 -18.66 7.22 -3.33
C ASP A 136 -18.59 5.92 -2.52
N GLN A 137 -17.76 4.98 -2.94
CA GLN A 137 -17.59 3.65 -2.33
C GLN A 137 -16.36 3.57 -1.44
N TYR A 138 -15.54 4.62 -1.40
CA TYR A 138 -14.23 4.61 -0.74
C TYR A 138 -14.32 4.11 0.70
N GLN A 139 -15.23 4.67 1.51
CA GLN A 139 -15.40 4.25 2.90
C GLN A 139 -15.79 2.79 3.07
N MET A 140 -16.48 2.21 2.09
CA MET A 140 -16.84 0.79 2.11
C MET A 140 -15.64 -0.07 1.72
N LEU A 141 -14.92 0.28 0.66
CA LEU A 141 -13.72 -0.41 0.20
C LEU A 141 -12.62 -0.39 1.27
N SER A 142 -12.40 0.76 1.93
CA SER A 142 -11.41 0.92 3.02
C SER A 142 -11.72 0.06 4.26
N LYS A 143 -12.97 -0.40 4.43
CA LYS A 143 -13.31 -1.36 5.49
C LYS A 143 -12.95 -2.79 5.10
N VAL A 144 -12.76 -3.07 3.81
CA VAL A 144 -12.34 -4.38 3.31
C VAL A 144 -10.83 -4.52 3.37
N ALA A 145 -10.09 -3.53 2.86
CA ALA A 145 -8.63 -3.51 2.82
C ALA A 145 -8.12 -2.07 2.65
N PRO A 146 -6.82 -1.78 2.88
CA PRO A 146 -6.19 -0.55 2.40
C PRO A 146 -6.64 -0.26 0.96
N THR A 147 -7.10 0.96 0.69
CA THR A 147 -7.72 1.30 -0.59
C THR A 147 -7.09 2.56 -1.16
N LEU A 148 -6.38 2.44 -2.27
CA LEU A 148 -5.78 3.58 -2.95
C LEU A 148 -6.67 3.98 -4.14
N LEU A 149 -7.11 5.24 -4.17
CA LEU A 149 -7.85 5.77 -5.32
C LEU A 149 -6.97 6.72 -6.12
N LEU A 150 -6.59 6.28 -7.32
CA LEU A 150 -5.79 7.05 -8.25
C LEU A 150 -6.64 8.13 -8.92
N VAL A 151 -6.02 9.27 -9.21
CA VAL A 151 -6.70 10.34 -9.95
C VAL A 151 -6.85 9.89 -11.40
N ASN A 152 -8.09 9.86 -11.91
CA ASN A 152 -8.37 9.61 -13.32
C ASN A 152 -8.04 10.82 -14.20
N SER A 153 -6.79 11.28 -14.14
CA SER A 153 -6.25 12.32 -15.00
C SER A 153 -4.93 11.79 -15.54
N GLY A 154 -4.72 11.82 -16.86
CA GLY A 154 -3.52 11.30 -17.53
C GLY A 154 -2.24 12.10 -17.23
N ASN A 155 -1.98 12.42 -15.96
CA ASN A 155 -0.85 13.21 -15.48
C ASN A 155 0.06 12.36 -14.59
N THR A 156 1.22 12.93 -14.27
CA THR A 156 2.34 12.31 -13.53
C THR A 156 1.99 11.80 -12.13
N ARG A 157 0.81 12.11 -11.59
CA ARG A 157 0.41 11.71 -10.23
C ARG A 157 0.17 10.21 -10.10
N LEU A 158 -0.23 9.56 -11.19
CA LEU A 158 -0.40 8.11 -11.22
C LEU A 158 0.96 7.41 -11.01
N LEU A 159 1.97 7.78 -11.78
CA LEU A 159 3.34 7.25 -11.63
C LEU A 159 3.94 7.58 -10.27
N GLN A 160 3.66 8.77 -9.74
CA GLN A 160 4.09 9.14 -8.40
C GLN A 160 3.45 8.23 -7.35
N ALA A 161 2.13 7.97 -7.43
CA ALA A 161 1.46 7.05 -6.52
C ALA A 161 2.02 5.63 -6.61
N PHE A 162 2.41 5.16 -7.81
CA PHE A 162 3.11 3.87 -7.97
C PHE A 162 4.51 3.86 -7.35
N GLY A 163 5.28 4.95 -7.50
CA GLY A 163 6.59 5.08 -6.87
C GLY A 163 6.51 5.15 -5.34
N ASP A 164 5.60 5.97 -4.81
CA ASP A 164 5.37 6.13 -3.37
C ASP A 164 4.81 4.85 -2.73
N ALA A 165 4.13 4.03 -3.53
CA ALA A 165 3.60 2.75 -3.13
C ALA A 165 4.60 1.60 -3.26
N GLU A 166 5.87 1.81 -3.65
CA GLU A 166 6.94 0.78 -3.63
C GLU A 166 6.44 -0.64 -3.94
N PHE A 167 5.75 -0.77 -5.07
CA PHE A 167 5.18 -2.03 -5.51
C PHE A 167 6.24 -3.03 -5.97
#